data_AF-A0A960QZU5-F1
#
_entry.id   AF-A0A960QZU5-F1
#
_cell.length_a   1.000
_cell.length_b   1.000
_cell.length_c   1.000
_cell.angle_alpha   90.00
_cell.angle_beta   90.00
_cell.angle_gamma   90.00
#
_symmetry.space_group_name_H-M   'P 1'
#
loop_
_entity.id
_entity.type
_entity.pdbx_description
1 polymer ?
#
loop_
_entity_poly.entity_id
_entity_poly.type
_entity_poly.pdbx_seq_one_letter_code
_entity_poly.pdbx_strand_id
1 'polypeptide(L)'
;MNFLSEVEKAQLRIRHKKERDKRVCDRIKAVLLTDEGWTPQQIAKVLLISDQAARDHVEDYKSRSKLQPKSGGSEEKLSKKQSKQLEAHLQ
;
A
#
# COMPACT_ATOMS: atom_id res chain seq x y z
N MET A 1 -14.26 -11.98 9.36
CA MET A 1 -13.22 -12.84 9.97
C MET A 1 -12.51 -11.95 10.96
N ASN A 2 -12.61 -12.17 12.27
CA ASN A 2 -11.92 -11.31 13.23
C ASN A 2 -10.48 -11.79 13.40
N PHE A 3 -9.54 -11.16 12.69
CA PHE A 3 -8.11 -11.45 12.78
C PHE A 3 -7.29 -10.29 13.37
N LEU A 4 -7.92 -9.14 13.61
CA LEU A 4 -7.32 -8.00 14.29
C LEU A 4 -7.83 -7.90 15.73
N SER A 5 -6.92 -7.56 16.64
CA SER A 5 -7.29 -7.08 17.98
C SER A 5 -7.89 -5.68 17.93
N GLU A 6 -8.66 -5.30 18.95
CA GLU A 6 -9.24 -3.96 19.05
C GLU A 6 -8.16 -2.86 19.07
N VAL A 7 -6.99 -3.15 19.64
CA VAL A 7 -5.85 -2.23 19.66
C VAL A 7 -5.31 -2.01 18.24
N GLU A 8 -5.13 -3.08 17.45
CA GLU A 8 -4.68 -2.97 16.07
C GLU A 8 -5.68 -2.20 15.20
N LYS A 9 -6.98 -2.45 15.37
CA LYS A 9 -8.03 -1.68 14.67
C LYS A 9 -7.94 -0.20 15.00
N ALA A 10 -7.79 0.15 16.28
CA ALA A 10 -7.64 1.53 16.71
C ALA A 10 -6.39 2.18 16.10
N GLN A 11 -5.25 1.49 16.12
CA GLN A 11 -3.99 1.98 15.52
C GLN A 11 -4.12 2.20 14.01
N LEU A 12 -4.74 1.27 13.29
CA LEU A 12 -5.00 1.39 11.85
C LEU A 12 -5.89 2.60 11.54
N ARG A 13 -6.96 2.81 12.32
CA ARG A 13 -7.84 3.98 12.18
C ARG A 13 -7.11 5.30 12.44
N ILE A 14 -6.27 5.35 13.48
CA ILE A 14 -5.44 6.53 13.79
C ILE A 14 -4.44 6.79 12.66
N ARG A 15 -3.77 5.75 12.16
CA ARG A 15 -2.83 5.85 11.04
C ARG A 15 -3.53 6.36 9.79
N HIS A 16 -4.66 5.78 9.41
CA HIS A 16 -5.45 6.22 8.26
C HIS A 16 -5.82 7.70 8.34
N LYS A 17 -6.21 8.20 9.53
CA LYS A 17 -6.57 9.62 9.72
C LYS A 17 -5.40 10.58 9.47
N LYS A 18 -4.17 10.15 9.71
CA LYS A 18 -2.95 10.97 9.55
C LYS A 18 -2.28 10.77 8.17
N GLU A 19 -2.59 9.67 7.50
CA GLU A 19 -1.95 9.27 6.26
C GLU A 19 -2.43 10.11 5.07
N ARG A 20 -1.48 10.50 4.21
CA ARG A 20 -1.75 11.30 3.00
C ARG A 20 -1.66 10.47 1.73
N ASP A 21 -0.87 9.38 1.73
CA ASP A 21 -0.80 8.50 0.58
C ASP A 21 -2.06 7.65 0.48
N LYS A 22 -2.91 7.96 -0.52
CA LYS A 22 -4.17 7.26 -0.77
C LYS A 22 -3.99 5.74 -0.92
N ARG A 23 -2.84 5.29 -1.46
CA ARG A 23 -2.55 3.86 -1.62
C ARG A 23 -2.38 3.16 -0.29
N VAL A 24 -1.80 3.85 0.70
CA VAL A 24 -1.68 3.35 2.07
C VAL A 24 -3.05 3.37 2.75
N CYS A 25 -3.84 4.42 2.54
CA CYS A 25 -5.20 4.50 3.06
C CYS A 25 -6.09 3.35 2.56
N ASP A 26 -6.07 3.04 1.27
CA ASP A 26 -6.90 1.98 0.69
C ASP A 26 -6.47 0.59 1.17
N ARG A 27 -5.16 0.38 1.38
CA ARG A 27 -4.66 -0.83 2.06
C ARG A 27 -5.19 -0.95 3.49
N ILE A 28 -5.18 0.13 4.26
CA ILE A 28 -5.74 0.11 5.63
C ILE A 28 -7.24 -0.20 5.60
N LYS A 29 -8.00 0.42 4.69
CA LYS A 29 -9.44 0.15 4.54
C LYS A 29 -9.70 -1.31 4.16
N ALA A 30 -8.95 -1.88 3.22
CA ALA A 30 -9.10 -3.27 2.80
C ALA A 30 -8.91 -4.24 3.98
N VAL A 31 -7.90 -3.98 4.82
CA VAL A 31 -7.63 -4.77 6.04
C VAL A 31 -8.79 -4.67 7.04
N LEU A 32 -9.25 -3.46 7.35
CA LEU A 32 -10.36 -3.22 8.29
C LEU A 32 -11.67 -3.83 7.79
N LEU A 33 -12.03 -3.62 6.53
CA LEU A 33 -13.28 -4.15 5.94
C LEU A 33 -13.27 -5.69 5.90
N THR A 34 -12.11 -6.30 5.63
CA THR A 34 -11.99 -7.76 5.68
C THR A 34 -12.18 -8.31 7.09
N ASP A 35 -11.66 -7.59 8.10
CA ASP A 35 -11.88 -7.95 9.50
C ASP A 35 -13.38 -7.90 9.85
N GLU A 36 -14.07 -6.85 9.38
CA GLU A 36 -15.53 -6.68 9.46
C GLU A 36 -16.33 -7.71 8.64
N GLY A 37 -15.67 -8.59 7.88
CA GLY A 37 -16.30 -9.70 7.17
C GLY A 37 -16.71 -9.41 5.73
N TRP A 38 -16.26 -8.29 5.16
CA TRP A 38 -16.50 -7.98 3.76
C TRP A 38 -15.73 -8.92 2.85
N THR A 39 -16.36 -9.30 1.73
CA THR A 39 -15.72 -10.09 0.68
C THR A 39 -14.76 -9.21 -0.14
N PRO A 40 -13.71 -9.78 -0.75
CA PRO A 40 -12.81 -9.04 -1.64
C PRO A 40 -13.55 -8.29 -2.76
N GLN A 41 -14.64 -8.86 -3.29
CA GLN A 41 -15.48 -8.25 -4.32
C GLN A 41 -16.19 -6.98 -3.82
N GLN A 42 -16.72 -7.01 -2.60
CA GLN A 42 -17.36 -5.83 -2.01
C GLN A 42 -16.33 -4.73 -1.72
N ILE A 43 -15.15 -5.12 -1.23
CA ILE A 43 -14.04 -4.20 -0.97
C ILE A 43 -13.56 -3.56 -2.28
N ALA A 44 -13.32 -4.37 -3.30
CA ALA A 44 -12.92 -3.93 -4.63
C ALA A 44 -13.92 -2.93 -5.22
N LYS A 45 -15.23 -3.23 -5.09
CA LYS A 45 -16.31 -2.33 -5.53
C LYS A 45 -16.30 -0.98 -4.82
N VAL A 46 -16.11 -0.96 -3.49
CA VAL A 46 -16.14 0.30 -2.72
C VAL A 46 -14.86 1.10 -2.86
N LEU A 47 -13.71 0.43 -2.97
CA LEU A 47 -12.41 1.07 -3.12
C LEU A 47 -12.03 1.36 -4.58
N LEU A 48 -12.82 0.89 -5.55
CA LEU A 48 -12.59 1.04 -6.99
C LEU A 48 -11.24 0.45 -7.44
N ILE A 49 -10.92 -0.74 -6.93
CA ILE A 49 -9.72 -1.51 -7.28
C ILE A 49 -10.12 -2.90 -7.81
N SER A 50 -9.17 -3.69 -8.30
CA SER A 50 -9.45 -5.08 -8.68
C SER A 50 -9.64 -5.98 -7.46
N ASP A 51 -10.44 -7.04 -7.63
CA ASP A 51 -10.61 -8.10 -6.61
C ASP A 51 -9.27 -8.69 -6.16
N GLN A 52 -8.34 -8.87 -7.11
CA GLN A 52 -7.00 -9.38 -6.81
C GLN A 52 -6.22 -8.39 -5.95
N ALA A 53 -6.25 -7.09 -6.27
CA ALA A 53 -5.56 -6.08 -5.46
C ALA A 53 -6.11 -6.03 -4.03
N ALA A 54 -7.43 -6.15 -3.84
CA ALA A 54 -8.04 -6.23 -2.52
C ALA A 54 -7.52 -7.44 -1.72
N ARG A 55 -7.41 -8.62 -2.36
CA ARG A 55 -6.82 -9.83 -1.75
C ARG A 55 -5.35 -9.61 -1.38
N ASP A 56 -4.56 -9.13 -2.33
CA ASP A 56 -3.13 -8.91 -2.15
C ASP A 56 -2.84 -7.93 -1.01
N HIS A 57 -3.66 -6.88 -0.85
CA HIS A 57 -3.53 -5.92 0.25
C HIS A 57 -3.70 -6.57 1.62
N VAL A 58 -4.67 -7.48 1.74
CA VAL A 58 -4.93 -8.20 2.99
C VAL A 58 -3.82 -9.23 3.26
N GLU A 59 -3.38 -9.96 2.25
CA GLU A 59 -2.30 -10.95 2.39
C GLU A 59 -0.95 -10.31 2.72
N ASP A 60 -0.61 -9.19 2.06
CA ASP A 60 0.57 -8.36 2.37
C ASP A 60 0.56 -7.92 3.85
N TYR A 61 -0.62 -7.54 4.36
CA TYR A 61 -0.77 -7.15 5.76
C TYR A 61 -0.63 -8.35 6.71
N LYS A 62 -1.33 -9.46 6.45
CA LYS A 62 -1.28 -10.65 7.31
C LYS A 62 0.12 -11.27 7.38
N SER A 63 0.87 -11.23 6.28
CA SER A 63 2.19 -11.85 6.21
C SER A 63 3.30 -10.97 6.78
N ARG A 64 3.23 -9.64 6.59
CA ARG A 64 4.37 -8.73 6.86
C ARG A 64 3.97 -7.39 7.48
N SER A 65 2.70 -7.21 7.88
CA SER A 65 2.13 -5.93 8.32
C SER A 65 2.38 -4.79 7.33
N LYS A 66 2.43 -5.11 6.03
CA LYS A 66 2.85 -4.20 4.97
C LYS A 66 1.68 -3.33 4.50
N LEU A 67 1.76 -2.04 4.80
CA LEU A 67 0.79 -1.04 4.36
C LEU A 67 1.34 -0.09 3.28
N GLN A 68 2.66 0.01 3.13
CA GLN A 68 3.28 0.93 2.16
C GLN A 68 3.57 0.26 0.81
N PRO A 69 3.29 0.94 -0.31
CA PRO A 69 3.72 0.46 -1.62
C PRO A 69 5.25 0.53 -1.68
N LYS A 70 5.90 -0.61 -1.92
CA LYS A 70 7.33 -0.66 -2.23
C LYS A 70 7.51 -0.54 -3.74
N SER A 71 7.11 0.60 -4.30
CA SER A 71 7.54 0.98 -5.64
C SER A 71 8.84 1.76 -5.47
N GLY A 72 9.95 1.02 -5.37
CA GLY A 72 11.27 1.63 -5.56
C GLY A 72 11.39 2.07 -7.01
N GLY A 73 11.98 3.25 -7.26
CA GLY A 73 12.29 3.67 -8.61
C GLY A 73 13.17 2.65 -9.33
N SER A 74 13.21 2.71 -10.65
CA SER A 74 14.18 1.95 -11.42
C SER A 74 15.60 2.35 -11.01
N GLU A 75 16.49 1.38 -10.91
CA GLU A 75 17.92 1.65 -10.76
C GLU A 75 18.44 2.40 -12.00
N GLU A 76 19.36 3.33 -11.77
CA GLU A 76 19.99 4.08 -12.84
C GLU A 76 20.75 3.13 -13.76
N LYS A 77 20.41 3.13 -15.06
CA LYS A 77 21.12 2.33 -16.07
C LYS A 77 22.43 2.96 -16.53
N LEU A 78 22.62 4.25 -16.26
CA LEU A 78 23.83 4.97 -16.61
C LEU A 78 24.95 4.58 -15.65
N SER A 79 26.14 4.36 -16.20
CA SER A 79 27.34 4.33 -15.36
C SER A 79 27.57 5.71 -14.74
N LYS A 80 28.32 5.76 -13.62
CA LYS A 80 28.71 7.02 -12.96
C LYS A 80 29.33 8.04 -13.92
N LYS A 81 30.05 7.58 -14.96
CA LYS A 81 30.65 8.45 -15.97
C LYS A 81 29.59 9.07 -16.88
N GLN A 82 28.62 8.27 -17.35
CA GLN A 82 27.54 8.75 -18.20
C GLN A 82 26.61 9.71 -17.45
N SER A 83 26.33 9.43 -16.17
CA SER A 83 25.54 10.31 -15.31
C SER A 83 26.18 11.71 -15.20
N LYS A 84 27.48 11.77 -14.90
CA LYS A 84 28.25 13.04 -14.87
C LYS A 84 28.30 13.76 -16.21
N GLN A 85 28.41 13.04 -17.32
CA GLN A 85 28.39 13.63 -18.66
C GLN A 85 27.03 14.24 -18.97
N LEU A 86 25.94 13.58 -18.55
CA LEU A 86 24.58 14.08 -18.72
C LEU A 86 24.34 15.34 -17.88
N GLU A 87 24.74 15.34 -16.60
CA GLU A 87 24.64 16.53 -15.73
C GLU A 87 25.36 17.75 -16.33
N ALA A 88 26.57 17.56 -16.85
CA ALA A 88 27.35 18.63 -17.47
C ALA A 88 26.74 19.17 -18.77
N HIS A 89 25.97 18.36 -19.50
CA HIS A 89 25.32 18.77 -20.75
C HIS A 89 24.03 19.58 -20.53
N LEU A 90 23.42 19.45 -19.35
CA LEU A 90 22.14 20.10 -18.99
C LEU A 90 22.31 21.46 -18.30
N GLN A 91 23.55 21.89 -18.03
CA GLN A 91 23.90 23.22 -17.52
C GLN A 91 24.14 24.22 -18.67
#